data_AF-A0A3E4ECN6-F1
#
_entry.id   AF-A0A3E4ECN6-F1
#
_cell.length_a   1.000
_cell.length_b   1.000
_cell.length_c   1.000
_cell.angle_alpha   90.00
_cell.angle_beta   90.00
_cell.angle_gamma   90.00
#
_symmetry.space_group_name_H-M   'P 1'
#
loop_
_entity.id
_entity.type
_entity.pdbx_description
1 polymer ?
#
loop_
_entity_poly.entity_id
_entity_poly.type
_entity_poly.pdbx_seq_one_letter_code
_entity_poly.pdbx_strand_id
1 'polypeptide(L)'
;MALLEEWHKIAYNDKADQGELQRFWQHYFLLEKGVYEKLLANPDEAVEGTVKELAEKYELSIMEMTGFLDGINDSLVTPNPIEEMDEDTKVSLVFDKEKLYKNMVDAKADWLYNLPAWDEIFDAETKHALYLEQKKSGTVVVGKKIGRNDPCPCGSGKKYKKCCGKNA
;
A
#
# COMPACT_ATOMS: atom_id res chain seq x y z
N MET A 1 9.26 -1.94 24.61
CA MET A 1 8.00 -2.12 23.84
C MET A 1 8.42 -2.19 22.39
N ALA A 2 7.76 -3.02 21.57
CA ALA A 2 8.09 -3.07 20.16
C ALA A 2 7.81 -1.70 19.53
N LEU A 3 8.71 -1.21 18.69
CA LEU A 3 8.59 0.13 18.09
C LEU A 3 7.25 0.31 17.35
N LEU A 4 6.78 -0.76 16.70
CA LEU A 4 5.52 -0.78 15.96
C LEU A 4 4.30 -0.49 16.84
N GLU A 5 4.27 -0.97 18.09
CA GLU A 5 3.17 -0.68 19.01
C GLU A 5 3.10 0.80 19.37
N GLU A 6 4.26 1.45 19.48
CA GLU A 6 4.34 2.89 19.76
C GLU A 6 3.92 3.72 18.55
N TRP A 7 4.36 3.32 17.35
CA TRP A 7 3.92 3.91 16.09
C TRP A 7 2.40 3.87 15.93
N HIS A 8 1.77 2.70 16.12
CA HIS A 8 0.32 2.55 16.01
C HIS A 8 -0.45 3.45 16.99
N LYS A 9 0.06 3.66 18.20
CA LYS A 9 -0.56 4.58 19.17
C LYS A 9 -0.57 6.02 18.70
N ILE A 10 0.42 6.43 17.89
CA ILE A 10 0.50 7.78 17.33
C ILE A 10 -0.36 7.86 16.06
N ALA A 11 -0.18 6.92 15.13
CA ALA A 11 -0.85 6.89 13.84
C ALA A 11 -2.39 6.79 13.95
N TYR A 12 -2.88 5.99 14.90
CA TYR A 12 -4.31 5.74 15.12
C TYR A 12 -4.81 6.34 16.44
N ASN A 13 -4.25 7.46 16.87
CA ASN A 13 -4.69 8.13 18.09
C ASN A 13 -6.09 8.77 17.92
N ASP A 14 -7.14 7.99 18.19
CA ASP A 14 -8.54 8.43 18.11
C ASP A 14 -8.89 9.59 19.08
N LYS A 15 -8.00 9.89 20.03
CA LYS A 15 -8.18 10.98 21.01
C LYS A 15 -7.44 12.27 20.62
N ALA A 16 -6.63 12.25 19.56
CA ALA A 16 -5.89 13.42 19.11
C ALA A 16 -6.83 14.45 18.44
N ASP A 17 -6.44 15.73 18.51
CA ASP A 17 -7.09 16.76 17.72
C ASP A 17 -6.92 16.46 16.22
N GLN A 18 -7.99 16.59 15.43
CA GLN A 18 -7.94 16.27 14.00
C GLN A 18 -6.92 17.13 13.23
N GLY A 19 -6.70 18.38 13.65
CA GLY A 19 -5.72 19.28 13.04
C GLY A 19 -4.27 18.95 13.43
N GLU A 20 -4.04 18.41 14.63
CA GLU A 20 -2.73 17.87 15.03
C GLU A 20 -2.40 16.59 14.25
N LEU A 21 -3.35 15.66 14.16
CA LEU A 21 -3.18 14.41 13.41
C LEU A 21 -2.95 14.68 11.92
N GLN A 22 -3.68 15.62 11.33
CA GLN A 22 -3.48 16.01 9.94
C GLN A 22 -2.08 16.59 9.70
N ARG A 23 -1.58 17.46 10.59
CA ARG A 23 -0.23 18.04 10.48
C ARG A 23 0.86 16.98 10.61
N PHE A 24 0.66 16.04 11.53
CA PHE A 24 1.54 14.88 11.69
C PHE A 24 1.64 14.08 10.39
N TRP A 25 0.50 13.67 9.80
CA TRP A 25 0.49 12.91 8.55
C TRP A 25 1.08 13.69 7.37
N GLN A 26 0.79 14.99 7.25
CA GLN A 26 1.39 15.84 6.22
C GLN A 26 2.92 15.89 6.33
N HIS A 27 3.45 16.03 7.54
CA HIS A 27 4.90 16.00 7.77
C HIS A 27 5.48 14.62 7.43
N TYR A 28 4.85 13.57 7.93
CA TYR A 28 5.28 12.19 7.70
C TYR A 28 5.30 11.82 6.22
N PHE A 29 4.27 12.18 5.44
CA PHE A 29 4.24 11.90 3.99
C PHE A 29 5.35 12.62 3.21
N LEU A 30 5.77 13.82 3.65
CA LEU A 30 6.90 14.52 3.04
C LEU A 30 8.21 13.76 3.28
N LEU A 31 8.40 13.26 4.50
CA LEU A 31 9.56 12.45 4.85
C LEU A 31 9.57 11.12 4.10
N GLU A 32 8.47 10.39 4.12
CA GLU A 32 8.28 9.13 3.40
C GLU A 32 8.57 9.30 1.91
N LYS A 33 8.04 10.36 1.29
CA LYS A 33 8.33 10.70 -0.10
C LYS A 33 9.84 10.88 -0.33
N GLY A 34 10.54 11.58 0.55
CA GLY A 34 11.99 11.78 0.47
C GLY A 34 12.79 10.48 0.55
N VAL A 35 12.34 9.52 1.37
CA VAL A 35 12.96 8.17 1.41
C VAL A 35 12.74 7.43 0.10
N TYR A 36 11.51 7.42 -0.43
CA TYR A 36 11.22 6.75 -1.70
C TYR A 36 11.93 7.40 -2.88
N GLU A 37 12.09 8.72 -2.93
CA GLU A 37 12.89 9.38 -3.96
C GLU A 37 14.34 8.89 -3.97
N LYS A 38 14.95 8.67 -2.80
CA LYS A 38 16.31 8.12 -2.67
C LYS A 38 16.36 6.63 -3.05
N LEU A 39 15.39 5.84 -2.62
CA LEU A 39 15.33 4.40 -2.92
C LEU A 39 15.08 4.12 -4.41
N LEU A 40 14.14 4.83 -5.01
CA LEU A 40 13.78 4.65 -6.42
C LEU A 40 14.84 5.23 -7.37
N ALA A 41 15.73 6.09 -6.90
CA ALA A 41 16.89 6.55 -7.68
C ALA A 41 17.90 5.42 -7.94
N ASN A 42 18.04 4.46 -7.01
CA ASN A 42 18.88 3.27 -7.16
C ASN A 42 18.10 2.01 -6.73
N PRO A 43 17.10 1.59 -7.51
CA PRO A 43 16.12 0.59 -7.08
C PRO A 43 16.66 -0.85 -7.05
N ASP A 44 17.90 -1.06 -7.52
CA ASP A 44 18.63 -2.33 -7.44
C ASP A 44 19.68 -2.35 -6.32
N GLU A 45 19.89 -1.23 -5.61
CA GLU A 45 20.80 -1.17 -4.46
C GLU A 45 20.18 -1.89 -3.26
N ALA A 46 20.89 -2.89 -2.75
CA ALA A 46 20.50 -3.56 -1.52
C ALA A 46 20.82 -2.65 -0.32
N VAL A 47 19.79 -1.96 0.19
CA VAL A 47 19.90 -1.14 1.40
C VAL A 47 19.49 -1.96 2.61
N GLU A 48 20.45 -2.23 3.49
CA GLU A 48 20.27 -3.00 4.72
C GLU A 48 20.99 -2.31 5.89
N GLY A 49 20.51 -2.52 7.11
CA GLY A 49 21.08 -1.94 8.32
C GLY A 49 20.19 -2.22 9.53
N THR A 50 20.56 -1.70 10.70
CA THR A 50 19.61 -1.65 11.82
C THR A 50 18.56 -0.57 11.60
N VAL A 51 17.42 -0.66 12.31
CA VAL A 51 16.39 0.40 12.28
C VAL A 51 17.02 1.77 12.56
N LYS A 52 17.94 1.85 13.53
CA LYS A 52 18.68 3.06 13.89
C LYS A 52 19.61 3.54 12.78
N GLU A 53 20.42 2.66 12.19
CA GLU A 53 21.34 3.02 11.10
C GLU A 53 20.57 3.57 9.90
N LEU A 54 19.42 2.97 9.57
CA LEU A 54 18.58 3.46 8.48
C LEU A 54 17.91 4.79 8.85
N ALA A 55 17.41 4.94 10.08
CA ALA A 55 16.84 6.21 10.54
C ALA A 55 17.86 7.35 10.38
N GLU A 56 19.11 7.12 10.81
CA GLU A 56 20.21 8.07 10.63
C GLU A 56 20.54 8.32 9.14
N LYS A 57 20.63 7.26 8.32
CA LYS A 57 20.91 7.35 6.86
C LYS A 57 19.89 8.24 6.13
N TYR A 58 18.62 8.18 6.55
CA TYR A 58 17.53 8.90 5.91
C TYR A 58 17.13 10.18 6.65
N GLU A 59 17.85 10.58 7.70
CA GLU A 59 17.58 11.76 8.52
C GLU A 59 16.17 11.73 9.15
N LEU A 60 15.74 10.54 9.56
CA LEU A 60 14.47 10.26 10.21
C LEU A 60 14.69 9.99 11.70
N SER A 61 13.67 10.27 12.51
CA SER A 61 13.58 9.69 13.85
C SER A 61 13.32 8.18 13.77
N ILE A 62 13.63 7.46 14.85
CA ILE A 62 13.32 6.02 14.97
C ILE A 62 11.81 5.77 14.73
N MET A 63 10.96 6.68 15.19
CA MET A 63 9.51 6.56 15.04
C MET A 63 9.05 6.73 13.58
N GLU A 64 9.62 7.70 12.86
CA GLU A 64 9.35 7.90 11.43
C GLU A 64 9.88 6.73 10.60
N MET A 65 11.07 6.20 10.92
CA MET A 65 11.59 5.00 10.28
C MET A 65 10.72 3.78 10.57
N THR A 66 10.20 3.65 11.79
CA THR A 66 9.28 2.57 12.16
C THR A 66 8.02 2.61 11.30
N GLY A 67 7.41 3.79 11.15
CA GLY A 67 6.26 3.94 10.25
C GLY A 67 6.60 3.63 8.80
N PHE A 68 7.80 4.00 8.35
CA PHE A 68 8.24 3.71 6.99
C PHE A 68 8.39 2.21 6.76
N LEU A 69 9.03 1.52 7.72
CA LEU A 69 9.21 0.08 7.71
C LEU A 69 7.87 -0.66 7.73
N ASP A 70 6.91 -0.20 8.54
CA ASP A 70 5.54 -0.72 8.57
C ASP A 70 4.87 -0.62 7.19
N GLY A 71 4.91 0.56 6.55
CA GLY A 71 4.29 0.78 5.24
C GLY A 71 4.96 0.03 4.08
N ILE A 72 6.29 -0.09 4.07
CA ILE A 72 7.02 -0.76 2.97
C ILE A 72 7.04 -2.28 3.11
N ASN A 73 6.83 -2.85 4.31
CA ASN A 73 7.06 -4.27 4.60
C ASN A 73 6.35 -5.22 3.62
N ASP A 74 5.11 -4.90 3.27
CA ASP A 74 4.30 -5.69 2.33
C ASP A 74 4.84 -5.67 0.90
N SER A 75 5.77 -4.76 0.59
CA SER A 75 6.41 -4.62 -0.71
C SER A 75 7.81 -5.22 -0.76
N LEU A 76 8.37 -5.65 0.37
CA LEU A 76 9.71 -6.21 0.44
C LEU A 76 9.79 -7.60 -0.18
N VAL A 77 10.97 -7.93 -0.70
CA VAL A 77 11.31 -9.28 -1.18
C VAL A 77 11.36 -10.24 0.01
N THR A 78 11.98 -9.80 1.11
CA THR A 78 11.98 -10.52 2.40
C THR A 78 11.37 -9.60 3.46
N PRO A 79 10.21 -9.95 4.04
CA PRO A 79 9.60 -9.16 5.10
C PRO A 79 10.50 -9.05 6.33
N ASN A 80 10.51 -7.87 6.95
CA ASN A 80 11.20 -7.60 8.20
C ASN A 80 10.36 -8.06 9.40
N PRO A 81 11.00 -8.38 10.56
CA PRO A 81 10.30 -8.76 11.79
C PRO A 81 9.72 -7.54 12.52
N ILE A 82 8.85 -6.77 11.85
CA ILE A 82 8.35 -5.47 12.33
C ILE A 82 7.54 -5.56 13.64
N GLU A 83 6.92 -6.70 13.93
CA GLU A 83 6.10 -6.89 15.14
C GLU A 83 6.95 -6.89 16.43
N GLU A 84 8.18 -7.38 16.36
CA GLU A 84 9.07 -7.56 17.52
C GLU A 84 10.31 -6.65 17.44
N MET A 85 10.38 -5.74 16.47
CA MET A 85 11.59 -4.95 16.23
C MET A 85 11.85 -3.86 17.28
N ASP A 86 13.14 -3.62 17.49
CA ASP A 86 13.74 -2.53 18.26
C ASP A 86 14.75 -1.73 17.41
N GLU A 87 15.43 -0.76 18.02
CA GLU A 87 16.37 0.13 17.30
C GLU A 87 17.57 -0.60 16.69
N ASP A 88 17.98 -1.73 17.27
CA ASP A 88 19.16 -2.51 16.86
C ASP A 88 18.78 -3.68 15.94
N THR A 89 17.48 -3.89 15.68
CA THR A 89 16.98 -4.94 14.81
C THR A 89 17.43 -4.70 13.38
N LYS A 90 18.04 -5.73 12.77
CA LYS A 90 18.46 -5.69 11.37
C LYS A 90 17.27 -5.82 10.43
N VAL A 91 17.19 -4.93 9.46
CA VAL A 91 16.12 -4.83 8.48
C VAL A 91 16.69 -4.61 7.07
N SER A 92 15.93 -5.02 6.07
CA SER A 92 16.24 -4.84 4.64
C SER A 92 15.18 -3.97 3.99
N LEU A 93 15.61 -3.08 3.10
CA LEU A 93 14.73 -2.26 2.24
C LEU A 93 14.74 -2.76 0.80
N VAL A 94 15.12 -4.02 0.55
CA VAL A 94 15.05 -4.62 -0.78
C VAL A 94 13.58 -4.90 -1.13
N PHE A 95 13.03 -4.13 -2.07
CA PHE A 95 11.64 -4.21 -2.48
C PHE A 95 11.46 -4.80 -3.89
N ASP A 96 10.30 -5.39 -4.11
CA ASP A 96 9.84 -5.74 -5.45
C ASP A 96 9.19 -4.50 -6.10
N LYS A 97 9.71 -4.08 -7.25
CA LYS A 97 9.32 -2.83 -7.91
C LYS A 97 7.85 -2.83 -8.33
N GLU A 98 7.36 -3.94 -8.88
CA GLU A 98 5.96 -4.06 -9.31
C GLU A 98 5.03 -4.14 -8.11
N LYS A 99 5.41 -4.92 -7.10
CA LYS A 99 4.65 -5.07 -5.85
C LYS A 99 4.54 -3.74 -5.11
N LEU A 100 5.65 -3.01 -5.00
CA LEU A 100 5.69 -1.68 -4.38
C LEU A 100 4.77 -0.70 -5.11
N TYR A 101 4.89 -0.62 -6.45
CA TYR A 101 4.04 0.25 -7.25
C TYR A 101 2.55 -0.07 -7.07
N LYS A 102 2.18 -1.35 -7.15
CA LYS A 102 0.79 -1.81 -6.94
C LYS A 102 0.29 -1.48 -5.53
N ASN A 103 1.09 -1.72 -4.49
CA ASN A 103 0.72 -1.41 -3.11
C ASN A 103 0.50 0.10 -2.91
N MET A 104 1.33 0.96 -3.50
CA MET A 104 1.11 2.42 -3.47
C MET A 104 -0.21 2.82 -4.16
N VAL A 105 -0.56 2.18 -5.28
CA VAL A 105 -1.83 2.44 -5.99
C VAL A 105 -3.04 1.99 -5.16
N ASP A 106 -2.89 0.89 -4.41
CA ASP A 106 -3.91 0.35 -3.51
C ASP A 106 -4.15 1.26 -2.30
N ALA A 107 -3.06 1.68 -1.66
CA ALA A 107 -3.04 2.65 -0.58
C ALA A 107 -3.49 4.07 -1.02
N LYS A 108 -3.71 4.29 -2.32
CA LYS A 108 -4.04 5.59 -2.92
C LYS A 108 -2.98 6.66 -2.64
N ALA A 109 -1.71 6.25 -2.51
CA ALA A 109 -0.59 7.13 -2.23
C ALA A 109 -0.13 7.88 -3.49
N ASP A 110 -0.92 8.84 -3.97
CA ASP A 110 -0.65 9.57 -5.22
C ASP A 110 0.66 10.36 -5.21
N TRP A 111 1.14 10.74 -4.02
CA TRP A 111 2.45 11.38 -3.85
C TRP A 111 3.63 10.43 -4.09
N LEU A 112 3.41 9.11 -4.07
CA LEU A 112 4.44 8.09 -4.27
C LEU A 112 4.36 7.42 -5.65
N TYR A 113 3.19 6.95 -6.08
CA TYR A 113 3.08 6.25 -7.38
C TYR A 113 3.15 7.19 -8.59
N ASN A 114 3.12 8.51 -8.38
CA ASN A 114 3.37 9.51 -9.43
C ASN A 114 4.79 10.10 -9.39
N LEU A 115 5.71 9.55 -8.58
CA LEU A 115 7.09 10.01 -8.56
C LEU A 115 7.75 9.84 -9.95
N PRO A 116 8.51 10.84 -10.44
CA PRO A 116 9.20 10.75 -11.72
C PRO A 116 10.20 9.58 -11.82
N ALA A 117 10.74 9.14 -10.69
CA ALA A 117 11.66 8.00 -10.64
C ALA A 117 11.04 6.70 -11.21
N TRP A 118 9.71 6.57 -11.19
CA TRP A 118 9.04 5.44 -11.81
C TRP A 118 9.17 5.41 -13.33
N ASP A 119 9.34 6.57 -13.98
CA ASP A 119 9.49 6.64 -15.44
C ASP A 119 10.86 6.12 -15.91
N GLU A 120 11.85 6.06 -15.01
CA GLU A 120 13.16 5.43 -15.24
C GLU A 120 13.11 3.91 -15.00
N ILE A 121 12.14 3.44 -14.22
CA ILE A 121 11.98 2.03 -13.84
C ILE A 121 11.06 1.28 -14.81
N PHE A 122 9.94 1.90 -15.16
CA PHE A 122 8.91 1.34 -16.01
C PHE A 122 8.64 2.27 -17.18
N ASP A 123 8.51 1.70 -18.38
CA ASP A 123 7.95 2.43 -19.50
C ASP A 123 6.47 2.80 -19.23
N ALA A 124 5.97 3.77 -19.99
CA ALA A 124 4.61 4.29 -19.81
C ALA A 124 3.52 3.23 -20.00
N GLU A 125 3.71 2.24 -20.88
CA GLU A 125 2.73 1.18 -21.11
C GLU A 125 2.70 0.21 -19.92
N THR A 126 3.87 -0.21 -19.45
CA THR A 126 4.00 -1.08 -18.27
C THR A 126 3.42 -0.40 -17.04
N LYS A 127 3.80 0.85 -16.76
CA LYS A 127 3.27 1.61 -15.62
C LYS A 127 1.74 1.72 -15.67
N HIS A 128 1.19 2.02 -16.85
CA HIS A 128 -0.26 2.11 -17.03
C HIS A 128 -0.95 0.74 -16.82
N ALA A 129 -0.35 -0.34 -17.31
CA ALA A 129 -0.86 -1.70 -17.13
C ALA A 129 -0.91 -2.08 -15.64
N LEU A 130 0.18 -1.85 -14.88
CA LEU A 130 0.25 -2.12 -13.45
C LEU A 130 -0.82 -1.33 -12.67
N TYR A 131 -1.00 -0.04 -13.00
CA TYR A 131 -2.03 0.81 -12.39
C TYR A 131 -3.44 0.25 -12.62
N LEU A 132 -3.77 -0.10 -13.86
CA LEU A 132 -5.09 -0.65 -14.21
C LEU A 132 -5.32 -2.03 -13.60
N GLU A 133 -4.30 -2.87 -13.54
CA GLU A 133 -4.36 -4.18 -12.93
C GLU A 133 -4.72 -4.06 -11.44
N GLN A 134 -4.01 -3.20 -10.70
CA GLN A 134 -4.31 -2.99 -9.29
C GLN A 134 -5.70 -2.37 -9.07
N LYS A 135 -6.11 -1.37 -9.88
CA LYS A 135 -7.46 -0.81 -9.74
C LYS A 135 -8.56 -1.86 -9.99
N LYS A 136 -8.30 -2.84 -10.85
CA LYS A 136 -9.24 -3.93 -11.11
C LYS A 136 -9.28 -4.97 -9.98
N SER A 137 -8.16 -5.25 -9.31
CA SER A 137 -8.10 -6.27 -8.25
C SER A 137 -9.04 -5.96 -7.08
N GLY A 138 -9.17 -4.68 -6.70
CA GLY A 138 -10.10 -4.23 -5.66
C GLY A 138 -11.57 -4.07 -6.11
N THR A 139 -11.86 -4.19 -7.40
CA THR A 139 -13.22 -4.00 -7.92
C THR A 139 -14.00 -5.31 -7.84
N VAL A 140 -14.97 -5.40 -6.92
CA VAL A 140 -15.95 -6.49 -6.92
C VAL A 140 -16.78 -6.40 -8.21
N VAL A 141 -16.53 -7.30 -9.16
CA VAL A 141 -17.35 -7.42 -10.36
C VAL A 141 -18.72 -7.94 -9.93
N VAL A 142 -19.65 -7.02 -9.70
CA VAL A 142 -21.06 -7.37 -9.51
C VAL A 142 -21.53 -7.98 -10.83
N GLY A 143 -21.74 -9.29 -10.84
CA GLY A 143 -22.28 -10.01 -11.99
C GLY A 143 -23.54 -9.32 -12.51
N LYS A 144 -23.76 -9.35 -13.83
CA LYS A 144 -24.90 -8.71 -14.49
C LYS A 144 -26.18 -9.04 -13.71
N LYS A 145 -26.80 -8.02 -13.10
CA LYS A 145 -28.07 -8.20 -12.38
C LYS A 145 -29.07 -8.82 -13.35
N ILE A 146 -29.55 -10.03 -13.03
CA ILE A 146 -30.54 -10.73 -13.86
C ILE A 146 -31.82 -9.90 -13.82
N GLY A 147 -32.23 -9.38 -14.97
CA GLY A 147 -33.47 -8.64 -15.09
C GLY A 147 -34.65 -9.57 -14.82
N ARG A 148 -35.71 -9.05 -14.17
CA ARG A 148 -36.93 -9.81 -13.88
C ARG A 148 -37.53 -10.52 -15.11
N ASN A 149 -37.32 -9.98 -16.31
CA ASN A 149 -37.80 -10.55 -17.57
C ASN A 149 -36.79 -11.41 -18.33
N ASP A 150 -35.51 -11.46 -17.91
CA ASP A 150 -34.46 -12.25 -18.56
C ASP A 150 -34.70 -13.75 -18.35
N PRO A 151 -34.17 -14.62 -19.24
CA PRO A 151 -34.16 -16.06 -19.03
C PRO A 151 -33.55 -16.43 -17.68
N CYS A 152 -34.20 -17.32 -16.95
CA CYS A 152 -33.77 -17.74 -15.63
C CYS A 152 -32.50 -18.61 -15.72
N PRO A 153 -31.45 -18.33 -14.93
CA PRO A 153 -30.16 -19.01 -15.04
C PRO A 153 -30.20 -20.49 -14.63
N CYS A 154 -31.29 -20.96 -14.01
CA CYS A 154 -31.48 -22.36 -13.65
C CYS A 154 -31.76 -23.30 -14.85
N GLY A 155 -31.73 -22.78 -16.09
CA GLY A 155 -31.93 -23.57 -17.31
C GLY A 155 -33.39 -23.93 -17.61
N SER A 156 -34.36 -23.42 -16.84
CA SER A 156 -35.78 -23.76 -17.03
C SER A 156 -36.45 -23.16 -18.27
N GLY A 157 -35.76 -22.29 -19.01
CA GLY A 157 -36.32 -21.55 -20.16
C GLY A 157 -37.37 -20.48 -19.80
N LYS A 158 -37.71 -20.32 -18.51
CA LYS A 158 -38.71 -19.34 -18.02
C LYS A 158 -38.05 -17.99 -17.72
N LYS A 159 -38.82 -16.89 -17.76
CA LYS A 159 -38.35 -15.57 -17.27
C LYS A 159 -38.04 -15.64 -15.77
N TYR A 160 -37.01 -14.95 -15.30
CA TYR A 160 -36.52 -14.98 -13.91
C TYR A 160 -37.65 -14.73 -12.89
N LYS A 161 -38.50 -13.71 -13.11
CA LYS A 161 -39.67 -13.40 -12.25
C LYS A 161 -40.72 -14.49 -12.15
N LYS A 162 -40.73 -15.44 -13.09
CA LYS A 162 -41.67 -16.58 -13.13
C LYS A 162 -41.01 -17.87 -12.65
N CYS A 163 -39.76 -17.83 -12.19
CA CYS A 163 -38.99 -18.98 -11.75
C CYS A 163 -38.26 -18.63 -10.44
N CYS A 164 -36.92 -18.63 -10.41
CA CYS A 164 -36.14 -18.38 -9.19
C CYS A 164 -36.43 -16.99 -8.56
N GLY A 165 -36.84 -16.00 -9.35
CA GLY A 165 -37.21 -14.67 -8.87
C GLY A 165 -38.71 -14.49 -8.57
N LYS A 166 -39.47 -15.58 -8.42
CA LYS A 166 -40.92 -15.52 -8.12
C LYS A 166 -41.20 -15.11 -6.67
N ASN A 167 -40.28 -15.41 -5.76
CA ASN A 167 -40.35 -15.12 -4.32
C ASN A 167 -39.10 -14.40 -3.78
N ALA A 168 -38.24 -13.91 -4.68
CA ALA A 168 -37.04 -13.15 -4.32
C ALA A 168 -37.35 -11.67 -4.14
#